data_AF-A0A0B4DM82-F1
#
_entry.id   AF-A0A0B4DM82-F1
#
_cell.length_a   1.000
_cell.length_b   1.000
_cell.length_c   1.000
_cell.angle_alpha   90.00
_cell.angle_beta   90.00
_cell.angle_gamma   90.00
#
_symmetry.space_group_name_H-M   'P 1'
#
loop_
_entity.id
_entity.type
_entity.pdbx_description
1 polymer ?
#
loop_
_entity_poly.entity_id
_entity_poly.type
_entity_poly.pdbx_seq_one_letter_code
_entity_poly.pdbx_strand_id
1 'polypeptide(L)'
;MCGACGRTTVADPALGPVRTMRQHLIVAATVNAVCAGLPGAPKVTALKDGWLITGAAGASMQCQTLEELWSAVLGCFPDAVVVDRLRTRRQAYAADPANAGLPARAAGMHPNPDAANTPKEIVND
;
A
#
# COMPACT_ATOMS: atom_id res chain seq x y z
N MET A 1 -2.79 21.94 2.36
CA MET A 1 -3.14 22.32 3.75
C MET A 1 -4.61 22.01 3.95
N CYS A 2 -4.98 21.36 5.05
CA CYS A 2 -6.39 21.14 5.39
C CYS A 2 -6.99 22.42 6.02
N GLY A 3 -8.01 23.02 5.38
CA GLY A 3 -8.64 24.27 5.85
C GLY A 3 -9.36 24.18 7.20
N ALA A 4 -9.54 22.99 7.77
CA ALA A 4 -10.23 22.78 9.04
C ALA A 4 -9.29 22.58 10.25
N CYS A 5 -8.03 22.21 10.04
CA CYS A 5 -7.08 21.95 11.14
C CYS A 5 -5.68 22.54 10.95
N GLY A 6 -5.42 23.27 9.85
CA GLY A 6 -4.15 23.94 9.59
C GLY A 6 -2.95 23.02 9.30
N ARG A 7 -3.15 21.69 9.26
CA ARG A 7 -2.07 20.72 9.03
C ARG A 7 -1.71 20.58 7.56
N THR A 8 -0.42 20.39 7.31
CA THR A 8 0.12 20.04 5.99
C THR A 8 -0.35 18.65 5.60
N THR A 9 -1.17 18.58 4.56
CA THR A 9 -1.58 17.33 3.93
C THR A 9 -0.51 16.92 2.94
N VAL A 10 0.26 15.88 3.23
CA VAL A 10 1.16 15.28 2.23
C VAL A 10 0.29 14.63 1.16
N ALA A 11 0.53 14.94 -0.11
CA ALA A 11 -0.16 14.25 -1.19
C ALA A 11 0.38 12.82 -1.28
N ASP A 12 -0.50 11.84 -1.38
CA ASP A 12 -0.11 10.45 -1.61
C ASP A 12 -0.28 10.16 -3.11
N PRO A 13 0.78 9.83 -3.87
CA PRO A 13 0.67 9.58 -5.30
C PRO A 13 -0.32 8.46 -5.66
N ALA A 14 -0.47 7.47 -4.78
CA ALA A 14 -1.34 6.33 -5.01
C ALA A 14 -2.79 6.59 -4.64
N LEU A 15 -3.04 7.47 -3.67
CA LEU A 15 -4.38 7.74 -3.12
C LEU A 15 -4.94 9.12 -3.47
N GLY A 16 -4.12 10.01 -4.01
CA GLY A 16 -4.47 11.38 -4.36
C GLY A 16 -4.29 12.40 -3.22
N PRO A 17 -4.62 13.68 -3.49
CA PRO A 17 -4.35 14.80 -2.59
C PRO A 17 -5.31 14.89 -1.39
N VAL A 18 -6.51 14.30 -1.49
CA VAL A 18 -7.52 14.28 -0.42
C VAL A 18 -7.83 12.84 -0.07
N ARG A 19 -7.62 12.49 1.19
CA ARG A 19 -7.81 11.14 1.70
C ARG A 19 -8.87 11.13 2.80
N THR A 20 -9.74 10.15 2.73
CA THR A 20 -10.81 9.90 3.71
C THR A 20 -10.35 8.86 4.72
N MET A 21 -10.89 8.90 5.94
CA MET A 21 -10.62 7.87 6.95
C MET A 21 -10.97 6.47 6.44
N ARG A 22 -12.03 6.34 5.62
CA ARG A 22 -12.39 5.08 4.96
C ARG A 22 -11.25 4.55 4.09
N GLN A 23 -10.59 5.41 3.31
CA GLN A 23 -9.43 5.00 2.50
C GLN A 23 -8.27 4.56 3.38
N HIS A 24 -7.98 5.27 4.48
CA HIS A 24 -6.94 4.85 5.42
C HIS A 24 -7.24 3.49 6.05
N LEU A 25 -8.49 3.22 6.42
CA LEU A 25 -8.92 1.93 6.96
C LEU A 25 -8.77 0.80 5.93
N ILE A 26 -9.16 1.03 4.68
CA ILE A 26 -9.01 0.04 3.61
C ILE A 26 -7.53 -0.29 3.41
N VAL A 27 -6.66 0.72 3.32
CA VAL A 27 -5.22 0.52 3.17
C VAL A 27 -4.64 -0.28 4.34
N ALA A 28 -4.98 0.09 5.58
CA ALA A 28 -4.51 -0.64 6.77
C ALA A 28 -4.97 -2.10 6.77
N ALA A 29 -6.24 -2.35 6.42
CA ALA A 29 -6.79 -3.70 6.33
C ALA A 29 -6.10 -4.53 5.24
N THR A 30 -5.88 -3.95 4.06
CA THR A 30 -5.17 -4.60 2.96
C THR A 30 -3.74 -4.97 3.34
N VAL A 31 -2.97 -4.03 3.89
CA VAL A 31 -1.56 -4.30 4.25
C VAL A 31 -1.49 -5.40 5.32
N ASN A 32 -2.36 -5.35 6.32
CA ASN A 32 -2.47 -6.41 7.34
C ASN A 32 -2.83 -7.77 6.72
N ALA A 33 -3.78 -7.81 5.78
CA ALA A 33 -4.19 -9.05 5.12
C ALA A 33 -3.05 -9.66 4.29
N VAL A 34 -2.31 -8.84 3.54
CA VAL A 34 -1.17 -9.28 2.74
C VAL A 34 -0.04 -9.82 3.62
N CYS A 35 0.22 -9.19 4.78
CA CYS A 35 1.26 -9.61 5.72
C CYS A 35 0.83 -10.80 6.60
N ALA A 36 -0.46 -11.15 6.65
CA ALA A 36 -0.99 -12.12 7.60
C ALA A 36 -0.29 -13.48 7.51
N GLY A 37 0.15 -14.01 8.66
CA GLY A 37 0.83 -15.31 8.75
C GLY A 37 2.29 -15.32 8.30
N LEU A 38 2.90 -14.17 8.00
CA LEU A 38 4.35 -14.08 7.86
C LEU A 38 5.01 -13.98 9.25
N PRO A 39 6.13 -14.68 9.51
CA PRO A 39 6.91 -14.48 10.72
C PRO A 39 7.36 -13.02 10.84
N GLY A 40 7.12 -12.40 11.98
CA GLY A 40 7.47 -10.99 12.20
C GLY A 40 6.55 -9.97 11.51
N ALA A 41 5.38 -10.40 11.00
CA ALA A 41 4.44 -9.52 10.32
C ALA A 41 4.09 -8.28 11.16
N PRO A 42 4.27 -7.07 10.62
CA PRO A 42 3.91 -5.85 11.33
C PRO A 42 2.39 -5.69 11.39
N LYS A 43 1.92 -4.95 12.39
CA LYS A 43 0.53 -4.49 12.50
C LYS A 43 0.42 -3.07 11.98
N VAL A 44 -0.53 -2.82 11.08
CA VAL A 44 -0.85 -1.49 10.56
C VAL A 44 -2.17 -1.00 11.12
N THR A 45 -2.18 0.22 11.64
CA THR A 45 -3.35 0.91 12.17
C THR A 45 -3.58 2.21 11.41
N ALA A 46 -4.82 2.45 10.96
CA ALA A 46 -5.19 3.69 10.31
C ALA A 46 -5.26 4.84 11.33
N LEU A 47 -4.62 5.96 10.99
CA LEU A 47 -4.72 7.24 11.71
C LEU A 47 -5.47 8.25 10.84
N LYS A 48 -5.82 9.39 11.43
CA LYS A 48 -6.48 10.49 10.69
C LYS A 48 -5.64 10.97 9.49
N ASP A 49 -4.32 11.06 9.67
CA ASP A 49 -3.41 11.68 8.70
C ASP A 49 -2.45 10.66 8.04
N GLY A 50 -2.64 9.36 8.26
CA GLY A 50 -1.76 8.32 7.73
C GLY A 50 -1.94 6.97 8.43
N TRP A 51 -0.83 6.28 8.70
CA TRP A 51 -0.81 4.96 9.33
C TRP A 51 0.26 4.86 10.40
N LEU A 52 -0.02 4.06 11.43
CA LEU A 52 0.97 3.60 12.38
C LEU A 52 1.33 2.15 12.04
N ILE A 53 2.60 1.86 11.83
CA ILE A 53 3.12 0.50 11.75
C ILE A 53 3.77 0.14 13.08
N THR A 54 3.50 -1.07 13.56
CA THR A 54 4.13 -1.64 14.76
C THR A 54 4.75 -2.98 14.38
N GLY A 55 6.07 -3.06 14.45
CA GLY A 55 6.82 -4.29 14.19
C GLY A 55 6.73 -5.28 15.35
N ALA A 56 7.18 -6.53 15.11
CA ALA A 56 7.13 -7.59 16.13
C ALA A 56 7.94 -7.29 17.40
N ALA A 57 9.00 -6.48 17.30
CA ALA A 57 9.82 -6.03 18.43
C ALA A 57 9.22 -4.83 19.19
N GLY A 58 7.99 -4.39 18.86
CA GLY A 58 7.32 -3.26 19.51
C GLY A 58 7.72 -1.88 18.97
N ALA A 59 8.75 -1.79 18.12
CA ALA A 59 9.10 -0.56 17.43
C ALA A 59 7.92 -0.08 16.56
N SER A 60 7.58 1.21 16.68
CA SER A 60 6.47 1.80 15.95
C SER A 60 6.93 3.01 15.14
N MET A 61 6.35 3.17 13.95
CA MET A 61 6.66 4.25 13.02
C MET A 61 5.36 4.80 12.42
N GLN A 62 5.29 6.12 12.24
CA GLN A 62 4.18 6.75 11.53
C GLN A 62 4.56 6.96 10.06
N CYS A 63 3.67 6.56 9.16
CA CYS A 63 3.81 6.68 7.72
C CYS A 63 2.68 7.57 7.19
N GLN A 64 3.03 8.58 6.41
CA GLN A 64 2.09 9.53 5.83
C GLN A 64 1.72 9.18 4.39
N THR A 65 2.50 8.34 3.73
CA THR A 65 2.25 7.87 2.35
C THR A 65 2.24 6.35 2.26
N LEU A 66 1.59 5.82 1.22
CA LEU A 66 1.59 4.39 0.93
C LEU A 66 3.00 3.85 0.63
N GLU A 67 3.86 4.68 0.02
CA GLU A 67 5.26 4.35 -0.24
C GLU A 67 6.08 4.22 1.05
N GLU A 68 5.96 5.19 1.96
CA GLU A 68 6.57 5.12 3.29
C GLU A 68 6.08 3.88 4.05
N LEU A 69 4.78 3.59 3.97
CA LEU A 69 4.19 2.44 4.62
C LEU A 69 4.78 1.12 4.11
N TRP A 70 4.84 0.92 2.78
CA TRP A 70 5.42 -0.31 2.23
C TRP A 70 6.93 -0.41 2.46
N SER A 71 7.65 0.72 2.47
CA SER A 71 9.07 0.75 2.82
C SER A 71 9.29 0.31 4.27
N ALA A 72 8.47 0.79 5.21
CA ALA A 72 8.52 0.39 6.61
C ALA A 72 8.13 -1.09 6.81
N VAL A 73 7.11 -1.59 6.08
CA VAL A 73 6.73 -3.00 6.10
C VAL A 73 7.89 -3.89 5.63
N LEU A 74 8.54 -3.53 4.52
CA LEU A 74 9.69 -4.28 3.99
C LEU A 74 10.85 -4.27 4.99
N GLY A 75 11.10 -3.14 5.66
CA GLY A 75 12.11 -3.03 6.71
C GLY A 75 11.84 -3.90 7.95
N CYS A 76 10.61 -4.39 8.15
CA CYS A 76 10.29 -5.31 9.26
C CYS A 76 10.77 -6.75 9.00
N PHE A 77 11.12 -7.10 7.76
CA PHE A 77 11.51 -8.46 7.39
C PHE A 77 13.00 -8.52 7.03
N PRO A 78 13.86 -9.08 7.90
CA PRO A 78 15.29 -9.18 7.61
C PRO A 78 15.62 -10.30 6.61
N ASP A 79 14.73 -11.28 6.45
CA ASP A 79 14.92 -12.44 5.59
C ASP A 79 14.42 -12.16 4.15
N ALA A 80 15.33 -12.27 3.18
CA ALA A 80 15.04 -12.09 1.77
C ALA A 80 13.96 -13.05 1.23
N VAL A 81 13.87 -14.27 1.77
CA VAL A 81 12.82 -15.25 1.38
C VAL A 81 11.45 -14.77 1.84
N VAL A 82 11.35 -14.15 3.02
CA VAL A 82 10.08 -13.59 3.51
C VAL A 82 9.69 -12.37 2.67
N VAL A 83 10.65 -11.54 2.29
CA VAL A 83 10.43 -10.40 1.38
C VAL A 83 9.92 -10.85 0.01
N ASP A 84 10.50 -11.91 -0.56
CA ASP A 84 10.07 -12.45 -1.86
C ASP A 84 8.65 -13.03 -1.79
N ARG A 85 8.34 -13.78 -0.73
CA ARG A 85 6.98 -14.27 -0.45
C ARG A 85 5.99 -13.12 -0.30
N LEU A 86 6.37 -12.04 0.37
CA LEU A 86 5.53 -10.86 0.52
C LEU A 86 5.25 -10.20 -0.83
N ARG A 87 6.26 -10.07 -1.71
CA ARG A 87 6.08 -9.55 -3.08
C ARG A 87 5.10 -10.39 -3.88
N THR A 88 5.26 -11.72 -3.85
CA THR A 88 4.36 -12.65 -4.51
C THR A 88 2.92 -12.51 -3.98
N ARG A 89 2.75 -12.41 -2.66
CA ARG A 89 1.43 -12.18 -2.04
C ARG A 89 0.81 -10.85 -2.44
N ARG A 90 1.59 -9.78 -2.53
CA ARG A 90 1.11 -8.46 -2.99
C ARG A 90 0.59 -8.54 -4.43
N GLN A 91 1.31 -9.22 -5.31
CA GLN A 91 0.90 -9.43 -6.70
C GLN A 91 -0.39 -10.26 -6.79
N ALA A 92 -0.44 -11.39 -6.09
CA ALA A 92 -1.63 -12.25 -6.07
C ALA A 92 -2.86 -11.51 -5.50
N TYR A 93 -2.68 -10.76 -4.42
CA TYR A 93 -3.76 -9.96 -3.81
C TYR A 93 -4.30 -8.90 -4.78
N ALA A 94 -3.41 -8.21 -5.51
CA ALA A 94 -3.81 -7.19 -6.48
C ALA A 94 -4.46 -7.76 -7.75
N ALA A 95 -4.08 -8.99 -8.15
CA ALA A 95 -4.63 -9.67 -9.31
C ALA A 95 -6.02 -10.28 -9.07
N ASP A 96 -6.40 -10.50 -7.81
CA ASP A 96 -7.72 -11.02 -7.45
C ASP A 96 -8.83 -9.99 -7.79
N PRO A 97 -9.80 -10.34 -8.65
CA PRO A 97 -10.92 -9.46 -8.99
C PRO A 97 -11.72 -8.99 -7.78
N ALA A 98 -11.77 -9.76 -6.69
CA ALA A 98 -12.46 -9.38 -5.45
C ALA A 98 -11.80 -8.19 -4.73
N ASN A 99 -10.52 -7.93 -5.00
CA ASN A 99 -9.74 -6.84 -4.41
C ASN A 99 -9.59 -5.63 -5.35
N ALA A 100 -10.34 -5.60 -6.45
CA ALA A 100 -10.25 -4.52 -7.44
C ALA A 100 -10.43 -3.11 -6.83
N GLY A 101 -9.78 -2.12 -7.46
CA GLY A 101 -9.85 -0.72 -7.04
C GLY A 101 -8.86 -0.38 -5.92
N LEU A 102 -9.35 0.22 -4.84
CA LEU A 102 -8.48 0.73 -3.78
C LEU A 102 -7.65 -0.36 -3.07
N PRO A 103 -8.18 -1.55 -2.73
CA PRO A 103 -7.38 -2.61 -2.13
C PRO A 103 -6.22 -3.07 -3.04
N ALA A 104 -6.46 -3.28 -4.34
CA ALA A 104 -5.41 -3.61 -5.29
C ALA A 104 -4.32 -2.52 -5.38
N ARG A 105 -4.71 -1.24 -5.40
CA ARG A 105 -3.76 -0.11 -5.36
C ARG A 105 -2.98 -0.07 -4.03
N ALA A 106 -3.65 -0.34 -2.92
CA ALA A 106 -3.06 -0.39 -1.59
C ALA A 106 -2.05 -1.54 -1.41
N ALA A 107 -2.15 -2.62 -2.18
CA ALA A 107 -1.09 -3.63 -2.28
C ALA A 107 0.23 -3.08 -2.89
N GLY A 108 0.25 -1.80 -3.32
CA GLY A 108 1.40 -1.08 -3.81
C GLY A 108 1.82 -1.50 -5.22
N MET A 109 0.90 -2.12 -5.97
CA MET A 109 1.01 -2.27 -7.41
C MET A 109 0.31 -1.07 -8.01
N HIS A 110 1.08 -0.02 -8.33
CA HIS A 110 0.57 0.97 -9.26
C HIS A 110 0.36 0.25 -10.60
N PRO A 111 -0.84 0.23 -11.20
CA PRO A 111 -0.87 0.04 -12.64
C PRO A 111 0.00 1.17 -13.20
N ASN A 112 1.07 0.80 -13.90
CA ASN A 112 1.80 1.78 -14.69
C ASN A 112 0.76 2.40 -15.63
N PRO A 113 0.44 3.71 -15.54
CA PRO A 113 -0.52 4.33 -16.45
C PRO A 113 -0.10 4.17 -17.92
N ASP A 114 1.19 3.93 -18.19
CA ASP A 114 1.72 3.69 -19.54
C ASP A 114 1.50 2.26 -20.05
N ALA A 115 1.13 1.30 -19.21
CA ALA A 115 0.86 -0.08 -19.64
C ALA A 115 -0.51 -0.26 -20.32
N ALA A 116 -1.40 0.73 -20.21
CA ALA A 116 -2.71 0.72 -20.86
C ALA A 116 -2.69 1.34 -22.29
N ASN A 117 -1.53 1.85 -22.74
CA ASN A 117 -1.41 2.61 -23.98
C ASN A 117 -0.41 2.01 -24.97
N THR A 118 -0.34 0.68 -25.08
CA THR A 118 0.20 0.04 -26.28
C THR A 118 -0.88 0.10 -27.36
N PRO A 119 -0.72 0.91 -28.43
CA PRO A 119 -1.61 0.79 -29.58
C PRO A 119 -1.47 -0.62 -30.11
N LYS A 120 -2.60 -1.33 -30.28
CA LYS A 120 -2.66 -2.58 -31.04
C LYS A 120 -2.09 -2.26 -32.42
N GLU A 121 -0.90 -2.78 -32.70
CA GLU A 121 -0.30 -2.75 -34.01
C GLU A 121 -1.29 -3.39 -34.97
N ILE A 122 -1.90 -2.57 -35.82
CA ILE A 122 -2.72 -3.02 -36.94
C ILE A 122 -1.71 -3.61 -37.91
N VAL A 123 -1.56 -4.94 -37.87
CA VAL A 123 -0.89 -5.70 -38.92
C VAL A 123 -1.68 -5.44 -40.21
N ASN A 124 -1.06 -4.72 -41.14
CA ASN A 124 -1.51 -4.59 -42.51
C ASN A 124 -0.32 -4.88 -43.42
N ASP A 125 -0.59 -5.79 -44.37
CA ASP A 125 0.27 -6.42 -45.39
C ASP A 125 1.23 -7.54 -44.95
#